data_AF-A0A131ZCK8-F1
#
_entry.id   AF-A0A131ZCK8-F1
#
_cell.length_a   1.000
_cell.length_b   1.000
_cell.length_c   1.000
_cell.angle_alpha   90.00
_cell.angle_beta   90.00
_cell.angle_gamma   90.00
#
_symmetry.space_group_name_H-M   'P 1'
#
loop_
_entity.id
_entity.type
_entity.pdbx_description
1 polymer ?
#
loop_
_entity_poly.entity_id
_entity_poly.type
_entity_poly.pdbx_seq_one_letter_code
_entity_poly.pdbx_strand_id
1 'polypeptide(L)'
;YDTVVKLVHISTQVVGGVNYKLGFVIARSNCKIGQVAYSVKECLPVGPAKRVCMAMIYVDPLANTKKVTSYDCFVMKDGHSAVPYT
;
A
#
# COMPACT_ATOMS: atom_id res chain seq x y z
N TYR A 1 6.38 -3.89 11.39
CA TYR A 1 5.61 -3.79 10.14
C TYR A 1 6.15 -2.61 9.32
N ASP A 2 5.77 -2.52 8.05
CA ASP A 2 5.78 -1.25 7.33
C ASP A 2 4.38 -0.61 7.46
N THR A 3 4.27 0.70 7.23
CA THR A 3 3.00 1.44 7.25
C THR A 3 2.94 2.48 6.13
N VAL A 4 1.72 2.84 5.72
CA VAL A 4 1.48 3.81 4.65
C VAL A 4 1.74 5.23 5.16
N VAL A 5 2.56 5.97 4.43
CA VAL A 5 2.85 7.39 4.70
C VAL A 5 1.96 8.29 3.84
N LYS A 6 1.84 7.98 2.54
CA LYS A 6 1.11 8.80 1.58
C LYS A 6 0.60 7.97 0.41
N LEU A 7 -0.63 8.20 -0.01
CA LEU A 7 -1.12 7.74 -1.32
C LEU A 7 -0.61 8.68 -2.41
N VAL A 8 -0.03 8.11 -3.46
CA VAL A 8 0.54 8.85 -4.60
C VAL A 8 -0.16 8.54 -5.92
N HIS A 9 -0.91 7.44 -5.98
CA HIS A 9 -1.69 7.08 -7.16
C HIS A 9 -2.93 6.27 -6.76
N ILE A 10 -4.06 6.53 -7.41
CA ILE A 10 -5.29 5.76 -7.26
C ILE A 10 -5.93 5.67 -8.64
N SER A 11 -6.27 4.46 -9.06
CA SER A 11 -7.10 4.23 -10.24
C SER A 11 -8.03 3.05 -9.99
N THR A 12 -9.17 3.04 -10.68
CA THR A 12 -10.24 2.08 -10.49
C THR A 12 -10.63 1.41 -11.80
N GLN A 13 -11.05 0.16 -11.71
CA GLN A 13 -11.60 -0.60 -12.83
C GLN A 13 -12.73 -1.51 -12.33
N VAL A 14 -13.90 -1.45 -12.96
CA VAL A 14 -15.07 -2.27 -12.60
C VAL A 14 -15.04 -3.58 -13.37
N VAL A 15 -15.14 -4.72 -12.67
CA VAL A 15 -14.97 -6.09 -13.24
C VAL A 15 -15.85 -7.16 -12.57
N GLY A 16 -17.15 -6.90 -12.39
CA GLY A 16 -18.01 -7.76 -11.54
C GLY A 16 -17.71 -7.60 -10.04
N GLY A 17 -17.02 -6.52 -9.72
CA GLY A 17 -16.43 -6.07 -8.46
C GLY A 17 -15.62 -4.83 -8.81
N VAL A 18 -14.67 -4.43 -7.98
CA VAL A 18 -13.80 -3.28 -8.27
C VAL A 18 -12.34 -3.62 -8.02
N ASN A 19 -11.50 -3.45 -9.03
CA ASN A 19 -10.05 -3.41 -8.89
C ASN A 19 -9.63 -1.97 -8.55
N TYR A 20 -8.92 -1.80 -7.45
CA TYR A 20 -8.23 -0.56 -7.07
C TYR A 20 -6.73 -0.76 -7.26
N LYS A 21 -6.12 -0.02 -8.20
CA LYS A 21 -4.66 0.06 -8.34
C LYS A 21 -4.17 1.26 -7.54
N LEU A 22 -3.59 0.97 -6.38
CA LEU A 22 -3.07 1.96 -5.43
C LEU A 22 -1.56 2.07 -5.57
N GLY A 23 -1.04 3.29 -5.68
CA GLY A 23 0.36 3.61 -5.45
C GLY A 23 0.50 4.36 -4.13
N PHE A 24 1.40 3.93 -3.26
CA PHE A 24 1.60 4.54 -1.95
C PHE A 24 3.07 4.46 -1.50
N VAL A 25 3.49 5.48 -0.76
CA VAL A 25 4.78 5.52 -0.10
C VAL A 25 4.68 4.82 1.24
N ILE A 26 5.69 4.01 1.58
CA ILE A 26 5.79 3.31 2.86
C ILE A 26 7.03 3.72 3.65
N ALA A 27 6.92 3.61 4.97
CA ALA A 27 8.04 3.65 5.91
C ALA A 27 7.92 2.49 6.91
N ARG A 28 9.03 2.17 7.58
CA ARG A 28 9.01 1.24 8.71
C ARG A 28 8.09 1.80 9.79
N SER A 29 7.33 0.96 10.52
CA SER A 29 6.58 1.39 11.70
C SER A 29 7.28 1.08 13.01
N ASN A 30 6.85 1.73 14.10
CA ASN A 30 7.27 1.44 15.48
C ASN A 30 6.86 0.04 15.97
N CYS A 31 5.86 -0.60 15.36
CA CYS A 31 5.38 -1.92 15.75
C CYS A 31 6.30 -3.07 15.32
N LYS A 32 6.57 -4.00 16.25
CA LYS A 32 7.35 -5.22 16.01
C LYS A 32 6.44 -6.40 15.68
N ILE A 33 6.80 -7.14 14.62
CA ILE A 33 6.10 -8.36 14.19
C ILE A 33 6.22 -9.41 15.31
N GLY A 34 5.12 -10.12 15.59
CA GLY A 34 5.07 -11.17 16.62
C GLY A 34 4.92 -10.67 18.06
N GLN A 35 5.01 -9.35 18.30
CA GLN A 35 4.80 -8.75 19.62
C GLN A 35 3.45 -8.04 19.71
N VAL A 36 3.07 -7.34 18.65
CA VAL A 36 1.80 -6.60 18.57
C VAL A 36 1.11 -6.88 17.24
N ALA A 37 -0.22 -6.88 17.27
CA ALA A 37 -1.03 -6.87 16.05
C ALA A 37 -0.87 -5.53 15.34
N TYR A 38 -0.94 -5.52 14.01
CA TYR A 38 -0.89 -4.27 13.26
C TYR A 38 -2.17 -3.47 13.43
N SER A 39 -2.04 -2.16 13.70
CA SER A 39 -3.13 -1.19 13.69
C SER A 39 -2.61 0.13 13.11
N VAL A 40 -3.38 0.76 12.22
CA VAL A 40 -3.01 2.06 11.63
C VAL A 40 -2.86 3.17 12.67
N LYS A 41 -3.57 3.06 13.81
CA LYS A 41 -3.53 4.07 14.87
C LYS A 41 -2.31 3.94 15.78
N GLU A 42 -1.77 2.74 15.93
CA GLU A 42 -0.68 2.43 16.86
C GLU A 42 0.67 2.24 16.15
N CYS A 43 0.63 1.67 14.95
CA CYS A 43 1.79 1.35 14.13
C CYS A 43 2.20 2.53 13.24
N LEU A 44 2.60 3.62 13.90
CA LEU A 44 2.99 4.87 13.27
C LEU A 44 4.34 4.76 12.55
N PRO A 45 4.55 5.50 11.45
CA PRO A 45 5.80 5.48 10.70
C PRO A 45 6.96 6.01 11.55
N VAL A 46 8.10 5.33 11.48
CA VAL A 46 9.36 5.71 12.11
C VAL A 46 10.47 5.72 11.06
N GLY A 47 11.18 6.85 10.98
CA GLY A 47 12.27 7.04 10.04
C GLY A 47 11.81 7.40 8.62
N PRO A 48 12.76 7.45 7.67
CA PRO A 48 12.52 7.98 6.34
C PRO A 48 11.63 7.06 5.49
N ALA A 49 10.73 7.68 4.73
CA ALA A 49 10.02 7.04 3.64
C ALA A 49 11.01 6.75 2.50
N LYS A 50 11.27 5.47 2.19
CA LYS A 50 12.29 5.07 1.19
C LYS A 50 11.76 4.25 0.02
N ARG A 51 10.52 3.76 0.11
CA ARG A 51 9.92 2.88 -0.91
C ARG A 51 8.56 3.42 -1.32
N VAL A 52 8.28 3.33 -2.62
CA VAL A 52 6.91 3.37 -3.15
C VAL A 52 6.49 1.94 -3.42
N CYS A 53 5.22 1.64 -3.21
CA CYS A 53 4.64 0.36 -3.58
C CYS A 53 3.40 0.57 -4.44
N MET A 54 3.15 -0.39 -5.33
CA MET A 54 1.90 -0.54 -6.05
C MET A 54 1.19 -1.79 -5.54
N ALA A 55 -0.10 -1.69 -5.29
CA ALA A 55 -0.95 -2.81 -4.99
C ALA A 55 -2.20 -2.80 -5.86
N MET A 56 -2.60 -3.96 -6.36
CA MET A 56 -3.98 -4.15 -6.82
C MET A 56 -4.81 -4.76 -5.70
N ILE A 57 -5.94 -4.13 -5.42
CA ILE A 57 -6.91 -4.59 -4.43
C ILE A 57 -8.22 -4.87 -5.15
N TYR A 58 -8.64 -6.13 -5.15
CA TYR A 58 -9.97 -6.53 -5.59
C TYR A 58 -10.95 -6.41 -4.41
N VAL A 59 -12.06 -5.71 -4.65
CA VAL A 59 -13.16 -5.55 -3.69
C VAL A 59 -14.44 -6.04 -4.33
N ASP A 60 -15.10 -6.97 -3.66
CA ASP A 60 -16.44 -7.45 -4.01
C ASP A 60 -17.35 -7.26 -2.80
N PRO A 61 -18.21 -6.23 -2.80
CA PRO A 61 -19.13 -5.97 -1.72
C PRO A 61 -20.19 -7.07 -1.55
N LEU A 62 -20.63 -7.70 -2.64
CA LEU A 62 -21.66 -8.74 -2.61
C LEU A 62 -21.12 -10.01 -1.95
N ALA A 63 -19.87 -10.36 -2.24
CA ALA A 63 -19.17 -11.47 -1.61
C ALA A 63 -18.45 -11.08 -0.30
N ASN A 64 -18.64 -9.86 0.22
CA ASN A 64 -17.94 -9.30 1.39
C ASN A 64 -16.42 -9.55 1.38
N THR A 65 -15.80 -9.43 0.21
CA THR A 65 -14.41 -9.85 -0.02
C THR A 65 -13.53 -8.66 -0.35
N LYS A 66 -12.35 -8.61 0.28
CA LYS A 66 -11.27 -7.67 -0.05
C LYS A 66 -9.97 -8.46 -0.15
N LYS A 67 -9.30 -8.41 -1.30
CA LYS A 67 -8.08 -9.20 -1.57
C LYS A 67 -7.02 -8.32 -2.20
N VAL A 68 -5.80 -8.41 -1.70
CA VAL A 68 -4.62 -7.91 -2.42
C VAL A 68 -4.28 -8.95 -3.47
N THR A 69 -4.35 -8.57 -4.74
CA THR A 69 -4.11 -9.48 -5.88
C THR A 69 -2.71 -9.32 -6.47
N SER A 70 -2.06 -8.17 -6.27
CA SER A 70 -0.63 -7.96 -6.52
C SER A 70 -0.07 -6.90 -5.56
N TYR A 71 1.23 -6.98 -5.28
CA TYR A 71 1.93 -6.07 -4.38
C TYR A 71 3.41 -6.02 -4.75
N ASP A 72 3.86 -4.88 -5.27
CA ASP A 72 5.22 -4.66 -5.73
C ASP A 72 5.77 -3.37 -5.12
N CYS A 73 7.04 -3.38 -4.69
CA CYS A 73 7.68 -2.21 -4.08
C CYS A 73 9.00 -1.85 -4.78
N PHE A 74 9.23 -0.55 -4.93
CA PHE A 74 10.36 0.04 -5.61
C PHE A 74 11.08 1.02 -4.70
N VAL A 75 12.41 1.03 -4.76
CA VAL A 75 13.22 2.01 -4.02
C VAL A 75 13.05 3.38 -4.67
N MET A 76 12.77 4.40 -3.86
CA MET A 76 12.74 5.78 -4.34
C MET A 76 14.19 6.27 -4.56
N LYS A 77 14.55 6.65 -5.79
CA LYS A 77 15.82 7.33 -6.09
C LYS A 77 15.52 8.80 -6.39
N ASP A 78 16.23 9.71 -5.71
CA ASP A 78 16.22 11.15 -6.00
C ASP A 78 14.83 11.82 -6.01
N GLY A 79 13.96 11.44 -5.08
CA GLY A 79 12.66 12.09 -4.87
C GLY A 79 11.60 11.81 -5.95
N HIS A 80 11.94 11.05 -6.99
CA HIS A 80 11.02 10.65 -8.06
C HIS A 80 10.89 9.13 -8.12
N SER A 81 9.64 8.68 -8.24
CA SER A 81 9.32 7.27 -8.35
C SER A 81 9.62 6.79 -9.77
N ALA A 82 10.46 5.77 -9.93
CA ALA A 82 10.72 5.09 -11.22
C ALA A 82 9.52 4.23 -11.70
N VAL A 83 8.33 4.48 -11.16
CA VAL A 83 7.15 3.66 -11.37
C VAL A 83 6.31 4.26 -12.49
N PRO A 84 6.12 3.54 -13.61
CA PRO A 84 5.20 3.98 -14.65
C PRO A 84 3.77 3.81 -14.14
N TYR A 85 3.06 4.93 -13.96
CA TYR A 85 1.65 4.93 -13.53
C TYR A 85 0.66 4.62 -14.68
N THR A 86 1.18 4.32 -15.88
CA THR A 86 0.41 3.88 -17.06
C THR A 86 -0.34 2.58 -16.81
#